data_AF-A0A183R3A1-F1
#
_entry.id   AF-A0A183R3A1-F1
#
_cell.length_a   1.000
_cell.length_b   1.000
_cell.length_c   1.000
_cell.angle_alpha   90.00
_cell.angle_beta   90.00
_cell.angle_gamma   90.00
#
_symmetry.space_group_name_H-M   'P 1'
#
loop_
_entity.id
_entity.type
_entity.pdbx_description
1 polymer ?
#
loop_
_entity_poly.entity_id
_entity_poly.type
_entity_poly.pdbx_seq_one_letter_code
_entity_poly.pdbx_strand_id
1 'polypeptide(L)'
;MTVSGTLYTPEGYHRSWRAQIAAQFSGCTLKIVNFIPGVTDKDKKFLEKFPPATVPVFEADDGTCLFDVNAIACCLGTDQLRGGKNTHFVTQWVNYADNNILPSVATWVYPCLGITQFNKQNTEKAKACISSVLKFLNEQLSKITFLVGDRLSQADITVFTALHPLFTHVYEENDRKSYPHVVRWYTTIANQPEVLNVVGPSTFCVKAAQFDAKKYAELHKKSHETNQPKVAVKEKQKSETPVKKEKPKDSNEDEKPPKPSKSRLASLPLGKFGMDAFKRVFSNMDKEEAVSYFWDNFDPEAYSIWSCSYLFSDALTLMFMTGNLIEGFFQRAEKMSKYAFGIMRIFGEDNNNTIKGVWVWAGTGLIFELDEDLQTDYESYSWEKLDHNAESTKALVHEYFTYKPEDGKRNQCKIFK
;
A
#
# COMPACT_ATOMS: atom_id res chain seq x y z
N MET A 1 39.11 -1.96 15.71
CA MET A 1 39.50 -2.43 14.37
C MET A 1 38.46 -1.93 13.39
N THR A 2 38.89 -1.40 12.26
CA THR A 2 38.00 -0.99 11.17
C THR A 2 37.56 -2.24 10.40
N VAL A 3 36.26 -2.47 10.30
CA VAL A 3 35.71 -3.62 9.57
C VAL A 3 35.53 -3.22 8.11
N SER A 4 36.19 -3.95 7.21
CA SER A 4 36.07 -3.79 5.75
C SER A 4 35.40 -5.03 5.16
N GLY A 5 34.88 -4.91 3.93
CA GLY A 5 34.21 -6.02 3.27
C GLY A 5 33.42 -5.64 2.03
N THR A 6 32.50 -6.52 1.65
CA THR A 6 31.67 -6.39 0.45
C THR A 6 30.20 -6.14 0.81
N LEU A 7 29.62 -5.05 0.33
CA LEU A 7 28.20 -4.72 0.44
C LEU A 7 27.48 -5.05 -0.87
N TYR A 8 26.46 -5.89 -0.78
CA TYR A 8 25.58 -6.23 -1.90
C TYR A 8 24.29 -5.42 -1.78
N THR A 9 24.00 -4.58 -2.77
CA THR A 9 22.83 -3.70 -2.77
C THR A 9 22.44 -3.31 -4.18
N PRO A 10 21.16 -3.08 -4.48
CA PRO A 10 20.77 -2.44 -5.73
C PRO A 10 21.40 -1.04 -5.84
N GLU A 11 21.74 -0.67 -7.07
CA GLU A 11 22.22 0.67 -7.41
C GLU A 11 21.20 1.75 -7.00
N GLY A 12 21.69 2.85 -6.40
CA GLY A 12 20.84 3.97 -5.96
C GLY A 12 19.91 3.66 -4.78
N TYR A 13 20.04 2.52 -4.11
CA TYR A 13 19.15 2.15 -3.02
C TYR A 13 19.42 2.97 -1.74
N HIS A 14 18.60 3.98 -1.48
CA HIS A 14 18.77 4.92 -0.36
C HIS A 14 18.95 4.28 1.02
N ARG A 15 18.39 3.09 1.29
CA ARG A 15 18.61 2.41 2.58
C ARG A 15 20.08 2.02 2.76
N SER A 16 20.74 1.54 1.71
CA SER A 16 22.14 1.09 1.79
C SER A 16 23.12 2.24 1.99
N TRP A 17 22.71 3.49 1.71
CA TRP A 17 23.52 4.68 2.03
C TRP A 17 23.87 4.77 3.51
N ARG A 18 23.04 4.24 4.43
CA ARG A 18 23.37 4.22 5.86
C ARG A 18 24.69 3.52 6.14
N ALA A 19 24.88 2.34 5.53
CA ALA A 19 26.09 1.55 5.66
C ALA A 19 27.27 2.20 4.92
N GLN A 20 27.03 2.74 3.73
CA GLN A 20 28.07 3.41 2.93
C GLN A 20 28.59 4.69 3.61
N ILE A 21 27.70 5.51 4.17
CA ILE A 21 28.07 6.71 4.92
C ILE A 21 28.83 6.33 6.20
N ALA A 22 28.38 5.31 6.94
CA ALA A 22 29.09 4.83 8.12
C ALA A 22 30.53 4.37 7.79
N ALA A 23 30.72 3.72 6.64
CA ALA A 23 32.04 3.33 6.14
C ALA A 23 32.93 4.52 5.79
N GLN A 24 32.38 5.58 5.18
CA GLN A 24 33.12 6.81 4.91
C GLN A 24 33.66 7.44 6.20
N PHE A 25 32.83 7.55 7.24
CA PHE A 25 33.24 8.12 8.53
C PHE A 25 34.27 7.27 9.29
N SER A 26 34.29 5.95 9.11
CA SER A 26 35.27 5.08 9.74
C SER A 26 36.55 4.92 8.91
N GLY A 27 36.53 5.33 7.65
CA GLY A 27 37.62 5.13 6.69
C GLY A 27 37.81 3.66 6.29
N CYS A 28 36.81 2.80 6.49
CA CYS A 28 36.91 1.40 6.08
C CYS A 28 36.71 1.23 4.56
N THR A 29 37.27 0.16 4.02
CA THR A 29 37.14 -0.13 2.59
C THR A 29 35.88 -0.93 2.36
N LEU A 30 34.93 -0.35 1.63
CA LEU A 30 33.66 -0.98 1.31
C LEU A 30 33.58 -1.24 -0.21
N LYS A 31 33.63 -2.51 -0.60
CA LYS A 31 33.39 -2.91 -1.99
C LYS A 31 31.89 -3.02 -2.24
N ILE A 32 31.34 -2.21 -3.14
CA ILE A 32 29.92 -2.25 -3.49
C ILE A 32 29.73 -3.18 -4.70
N VAL A 33 28.85 -4.17 -4.56
CA VAL A 33 28.43 -5.07 -5.64
C VAL A 33 26.95 -4.85 -5.91
N ASN A 34 26.60 -4.58 -7.17
CA ASN A 34 25.21 -4.38 -7.57
C ASN A 34 24.42 -5.68 -7.39
N PHE A 35 23.36 -5.64 -6.58
CA PHE A 35 22.44 -6.75 -6.42
C PHE A 35 21.34 -6.67 -7.46
N ILE A 36 21.28 -7.67 -8.34
CA ILE A 36 20.24 -7.80 -9.35
C ILE A 36 19.40 -9.02 -8.99
N PRO A 37 18.11 -8.83 -8.61
CA PRO A 37 17.20 -9.94 -8.33
C PRO A 37 17.13 -10.92 -9.51
N GLY A 38 17.17 -12.22 -9.23
CA GLY A 38 17.20 -13.28 -10.24
C GLY A 38 18.54 -13.46 -10.95
N VAL A 39 19.60 -12.74 -10.57
CA VAL A 39 20.96 -12.91 -11.11
C VAL A 39 21.95 -13.14 -9.97
N THR A 40 22.06 -12.19 -9.04
CA THR A 40 23.01 -12.27 -7.92
C THR A 40 22.63 -13.39 -6.94
N ASP A 41 21.33 -13.57 -6.71
CA ASP A 41 20.74 -14.58 -5.83
C ASP A 41 20.55 -15.95 -6.50
N LYS A 42 21.00 -16.14 -7.75
CA LYS A 42 21.09 -17.48 -8.36
C LYS A 42 22.25 -18.31 -7.80
N ASP A 43 23.28 -17.65 -7.26
CA ASP A 43 24.41 -18.35 -6.66
C ASP A 43 23.99 -18.98 -5.32
N LYS A 44 24.03 -20.32 -5.27
CA LYS A 44 23.72 -21.07 -4.05
C LYS A 44 24.63 -20.69 -2.88
N LYS A 45 25.91 -20.38 -3.15
CA LYS A 45 26.85 -19.96 -2.10
C LYS A 45 26.47 -18.61 -1.49
N PHE A 46 25.81 -17.75 -2.25
CA PHE A 46 25.29 -16.48 -1.76
C PHE A 46 24.06 -16.70 -0.87
N LEU A 47 23.12 -17.54 -1.31
CA LEU A 47 21.92 -17.89 -0.55
C LEU A 47 22.20 -18.69 0.73
N GLU A 48 23.32 -19.39 0.81
CA GLU A 48 23.77 -20.05 2.04
C GLU A 48 24.21 -19.05 3.13
N LYS A 49 24.69 -17.88 2.74
CA LYS A 49 25.19 -16.84 3.66
C LYS A 49 24.09 -15.90 4.15
N PHE A 50 23.09 -15.65 3.31
CA PHE A 50 22.10 -14.61 3.55
C PHE A 50 20.66 -15.13 3.41
N PRO A 51 19.73 -14.63 4.23
CA PRO A 51 18.31 -14.91 4.04
C PRO A 51 17.83 -14.49 2.65
N PRO A 52 16.87 -15.23 2.04
CA PRO A 52 16.34 -14.88 0.72
C PRO A 52 15.64 -13.51 0.74
N ALA A 53 15.61 -12.84 -0.42
CA ALA A 53 14.93 -11.56 -0.64
C ALA A 53 15.32 -10.42 0.32
N THR A 54 16.50 -10.50 0.94
CA THR A 54 16.97 -9.51 1.91
C THR A 54 18.14 -8.75 1.32
N VAL A 55 18.01 -7.42 1.18
CA VAL A 55 19.08 -6.50 0.79
C VAL A 55 18.89 -5.13 1.47
N PRO A 56 19.98 -4.41 1.81
CA PRO A 56 21.37 -4.76 1.55
C PRO A 56 21.90 -5.85 2.49
N VAL A 57 22.91 -6.59 2.04
CA VAL A 57 23.64 -7.57 2.85
C VAL A 57 25.14 -7.33 2.76
N PHE A 58 25.87 -7.74 3.79
CA PHE A 58 27.31 -7.45 3.93
C PHE A 58 28.07 -8.70 4.34
N GLU A 59 29.19 -8.93 3.67
CA GLU A 59 30.20 -9.93 4.04
C GLU A 59 31.49 -9.21 4.40
N ALA A 60 31.89 -9.28 5.67
CA ALA A 60 33.16 -8.76 6.15
C ALA A 60 34.33 -9.62 5.65
N ASP A 61 35.53 -9.05 5.62
CA ASP A 61 36.75 -9.76 5.21
C ASP A 61 37.10 -10.95 6.12
N ASP A 62 36.61 -10.95 7.37
CA ASP A 62 36.75 -12.06 8.32
C ASP A 62 35.69 -13.16 8.15
N GLY A 63 34.79 -13.03 7.17
CA GLY A 63 33.70 -13.95 6.88
C GLY A 63 32.39 -13.65 7.62
N THR A 64 32.34 -12.63 8.50
CA THR A 64 31.11 -12.24 9.18
C THR A 64 30.05 -11.78 8.17
N CYS A 65 28.86 -12.39 8.22
CA CYS A 65 27.74 -12.07 7.33
C CYS A 65 26.62 -11.34 8.09
N LEU A 66 26.20 -10.17 7.59
CA LEU A 66 25.12 -9.35 8.16
C LEU A 66 24.06 -9.06 7.10
N PHE A 67 22.78 -9.10 7.49
CA PHE A 67 21.65 -8.95 6.59
C PHE A 67 20.65 -7.85 7.01
N ASP A 68 20.98 -7.07 8.03
CA ASP A 68 20.21 -5.90 8.44
C ASP A 68 21.04 -4.63 8.24
N VAL A 69 20.48 -3.65 7.53
CA VAL A 69 21.22 -2.44 7.16
C VAL A 69 21.69 -1.62 8.37
N ASN A 70 20.95 -1.64 9.48
CA ASN A 70 21.35 -0.93 10.69
C ASN A 70 22.46 -1.68 11.42
N ALA A 71 22.40 -3.01 11.46
CA ALA A 71 23.50 -3.84 11.96
C ALA A 71 24.78 -3.65 11.12
N ILE A 72 24.65 -3.60 9.80
CA ILE A 72 25.77 -3.33 8.89
C ILE A 72 26.35 -1.94 9.17
N ALA A 73 25.51 -0.90 9.23
CA ALA A 73 25.98 0.46 9.54
C ALA A 73 26.62 0.56 10.94
N CYS A 74 26.10 -0.15 11.92
CA CYS A 74 26.66 -0.25 13.27
C CYS A 74 28.05 -0.92 13.26
N CYS A 75 28.20 -2.00 12.49
CA CYS A 75 29.46 -2.74 12.32
C CYS A 75 30.54 -1.90 11.62
N LEU A 76 30.17 -1.18 10.55
CA LEU A 76 31.07 -0.32 9.78
C LEU A 76 31.37 1.01 10.49
N GLY A 77 30.49 1.45 11.40
CA GLY A 77 30.56 2.74 12.07
C GLY A 77 31.54 2.81 13.24
N THR A 78 32.10 4.01 13.45
CA THR A 78 32.96 4.30 14.61
C THR A 78 32.17 4.22 15.94
N ASP A 79 32.88 4.11 17.07
CA ASP A 79 32.24 4.16 18.40
C ASP A 79 31.44 5.47 18.61
N GLN A 80 31.90 6.56 17.98
CA GLN A 80 31.23 7.86 18.01
C GLN A 80 29.91 7.82 17.24
N LEU A 81 29.86 7.25 16.03
CA LEU A 81 28.63 7.09 15.27
C LEU A 81 27.62 6.18 15.99
N ARG A 82 28.11 5.16 16.70
CA ARG A 82 27.30 4.27 17.55
C ARG A 82 26.77 4.95 18.82
N GLY A 83 27.19 6.18 19.09
CA GLY A 83 26.72 7.01 20.20
C GLY A 83 27.46 6.80 21.52
N GLY A 84 28.46 5.90 21.58
CA GLY A 84 29.18 5.56 22.82
C GLY A 84 28.23 5.28 23.98
N LYS A 85 28.29 6.08 25.05
CA LYS A 85 27.41 5.97 26.22
C LYS A 85 25.92 6.20 25.91
N ASN A 86 25.63 6.91 24.83
CA ASN A 86 24.27 7.26 24.37
C ASN A 86 23.74 6.31 23.29
N THR A 87 24.31 5.11 23.15
CA THR A 87 23.92 4.14 22.10
C THR A 87 22.43 3.79 22.10
N HIS A 88 21.78 3.78 23.27
CA HIS A 88 20.35 3.53 23.39
C HIS A 88 19.49 4.63 22.71
N PHE A 89 19.91 5.90 22.76
CA PHE A 89 19.23 6.98 22.03
C PHE A 89 19.45 6.86 20.52
N VAL A 90 20.64 6.41 20.09
CA VAL A 90 20.90 6.12 18.67
C VAL A 90 19.98 5.01 18.17
N THR A 91 19.89 3.90 18.92
CA THR A 91 18.98 2.79 18.61
C THR A 91 17.52 3.23 18.59
N GLN A 92 17.09 4.10 19.51
CA GLN A 92 15.74 4.66 19.51
C GLN A 92 15.42 5.37 18.19
N TRP A 93 16.29 6.26 17.73
CA TRP A 93 16.08 7.01 16.49
C TRP A 93 16.13 6.12 15.25
N VAL A 94 17.05 5.15 15.22
CA VAL A 94 17.15 4.17 14.14
C VAL A 94 15.84 3.37 14.01
N ASN A 95 15.35 2.81 15.12
CA ASN A 95 14.09 2.07 15.13
C ASN A 95 12.89 2.97 14.81
N TYR A 96 12.88 4.21 15.30
CA TYR A 96 11.80 5.14 15.01
C TYR A 96 11.74 5.48 13.51
N ALA A 97 12.89 5.72 12.88
CA ALA A 97 12.98 6.01 11.46
C ALA A 97 12.43 4.86 10.60
N ASP A 98 12.80 3.62 10.90
CA ASP A 98 12.38 2.47 10.08
C ASP A 98 10.92 2.07 10.27
N ASN A 99 10.36 2.28 11.46
CA ASN A 99 9.00 1.86 11.76
C ASN A 99 7.95 2.96 11.55
N ASN A 100 8.35 4.24 11.57
CA ASN A 100 7.39 5.36 11.55
C ASN A 100 7.63 6.33 10.38
N ILE A 101 8.90 6.67 10.11
CA ILE A 101 9.24 7.68 9.11
C ILE A 101 9.26 7.05 7.72
N LEU A 102 10.13 6.06 7.51
CA LEU A 102 10.38 5.46 6.21
C LEU A 102 9.14 4.82 5.57
N PRO A 103 8.27 4.09 6.31
CA PRO A 103 7.05 3.53 5.71
C PRO A 103 6.12 4.62 5.18
N SER A 104 5.98 5.72 5.92
CA SER A 104 5.17 6.87 5.52
C SER A 104 5.77 7.60 4.32
N VAL A 105 7.10 7.82 4.32
CA VAL A 105 7.80 8.40 3.15
C VAL A 105 7.65 7.50 1.92
N ALA A 106 7.86 6.19 2.05
CA ALA A 106 7.73 5.25 0.95
C ALA A 106 6.30 5.23 0.39
N THR A 107 5.29 5.19 1.26
CA THR A 107 3.88 5.19 0.87
C THR A 107 3.50 6.43 0.05
N TRP A 108 4.08 7.60 0.38
CA TRP A 108 3.83 8.83 -0.36
C TRP A 108 4.68 8.92 -1.65
N VAL A 109 5.98 8.62 -1.58
CA VAL A 109 6.92 8.92 -2.66
C VAL A 109 6.97 7.83 -3.73
N TYR A 110 6.90 6.55 -3.36
CA TYR A 110 7.09 5.44 -4.30
C TYR A 110 6.05 5.40 -5.44
N PRO A 111 4.78 5.75 -5.23
CA PRO A 111 3.84 5.93 -6.33
C PRO A 111 4.30 6.99 -7.32
N CYS A 112 4.77 8.14 -6.85
CA CYS A 112 5.26 9.21 -7.73
C CYS A 112 6.49 8.79 -8.56
N LEU A 113 7.21 7.75 -8.12
CA LEU A 113 8.32 7.17 -8.86
C LEU A 113 7.91 6.01 -9.77
N GLY A 114 6.64 5.57 -9.75
CA GLY A 114 6.14 4.42 -10.50
C GLY A 114 6.55 3.07 -9.91
N ILE A 115 7.06 3.05 -8.67
CA ILE A 115 7.53 1.81 -8.00
C ILE A 115 6.32 1.02 -7.49
N THR A 116 5.40 1.71 -6.81
CA THR A 116 4.17 1.12 -6.27
C THR A 116 2.95 1.80 -6.88
N GLN A 117 1.79 1.16 -6.78
CA GLN A 117 0.54 1.77 -7.19
C GLN A 117 0.15 2.90 -6.24
N PHE A 118 -0.48 3.95 -6.76
CA PHE A 118 -1.02 5.04 -5.95
C PHE A 118 -2.27 4.59 -5.18
N ASN A 119 -2.32 4.93 -3.89
CA ASN A 119 -3.50 4.78 -3.05
C ASN A 119 -3.73 6.09 -2.29
N LYS A 120 -4.86 6.76 -2.55
CA LYS A 120 -5.15 8.09 -2.00
C LYS A 120 -5.23 8.09 -0.48
N GLN A 121 -6.00 7.16 0.12
CA GLN A 121 -6.19 7.09 1.57
C GLN A 121 -4.88 6.84 2.33
N ASN A 122 -4.07 5.89 1.84
CA ASN A 122 -2.77 5.59 2.44
C ASN A 122 -1.80 6.77 2.28
N THR A 123 -1.83 7.44 1.12
CA THR A 123 -1.02 8.64 0.89
C THR A 123 -1.41 9.79 1.82
N GLU A 124 -2.70 10.04 2.02
CA GLU A 124 -3.18 11.09 2.93
C GLU A 124 -2.83 10.78 4.39
N LYS A 125 -2.98 9.53 4.83
CA LYS A 125 -2.53 9.08 6.16
C LYS A 125 -1.01 9.24 6.31
N ALA A 126 -0.24 8.87 5.29
CA ALA A 126 1.21 9.04 5.27
C ALA A 126 1.60 10.53 5.36
N LYS A 127 0.94 11.40 4.60
CA LYS A 127 1.15 12.87 4.68
C LYS A 127 0.88 13.39 6.09
N ALA A 128 -0.23 13.00 6.72
CA ALA A 128 -0.55 13.41 8.08
C ALA A 128 0.49 12.92 9.10
N CYS A 129 0.95 11.67 8.96
CA CYS A 129 2.02 11.12 9.79
C CYS A 129 3.33 11.90 9.63
N ILE A 130 3.76 12.15 8.39
CA ILE A 130 4.96 12.93 8.09
C ILE A 130 4.87 14.35 8.65
N SER A 131 3.73 15.04 8.51
CA SER A 131 3.55 16.37 9.10
C SER A 131 3.70 16.37 10.62
N SER A 132 3.21 15.33 11.30
CA SER A 132 3.39 15.16 12.76
C SER A 132 4.86 14.90 13.13
N VAL A 133 5.53 14.02 12.39
CA VAL A 133 6.96 13.72 12.56
C VAL A 133 7.82 14.96 12.36
N LEU A 134 7.59 15.71 11.28
CA LEU A 134 8.35 16.92 10.96
C LEU A 134 8.12 18.02 12.00
N LYS A 135 6.90 18.15 12.53
CA LYS A 135 6.61 19.07 13.63
C LYS A 135 7.42 18.71 14.88
N PHE A 136 7.37 17.45 15.29
CA PHE A 136 8.14 16.96 16.44
C PHE A 136 9.65 17.16 16.23
N LEU A 137 10.19 16.77 15.07
CA LEU A 137 11.60 16.95 14.74
C LEU A 137 12.00 18.43 14.77
N ASN A 138 11.18 19.32 14.21
CA ASN A 138 11.45 20.75 14.18
C ASN A 138 11.51 21.35 15.59
N GLU A 139 10.61 20.94 16.49
CA GLU A 139 10.62 21.35 17.89
C GLU A 139 11.88 20.87 18.62
N GLN A 140 12.32 19.61 18.41
CA GLN A 140 13.54 19.09 19.02
C GLN A 140 14.79 19.79 18.47
N LEU A 141 14.92 19.88 17.14
CA LEU A 141 16.06 20.47 16.44
C LEU A 141 16.19 21.99 16.64
N SER A 142 15.16 22.65 17.19
CA SER A 142 15.29 24.04 17.64
C SER A 142 16.31 24.21 18.77
N LYS A 143 16.57 23.16 19.55
CA LYS A 143 17.43 23.17 20.75
C LYS A 143 18.76 22.44 20.56
N ILE A 144 18.85 21.57 19.56
CA ILE A 144 19.99 20.69 19.33
C ILE A 144 20.47 20.78 17.88
N THR A 145 21.76 20.54 17.67
CA THR A 145 22.36 20.50 16.32
C THR A 145 22.18 19.15 15.65
N PHE A 146 22.40 18.06 16.41
CA PHE A 146 22.27 16.66 16.00
C PHE A 146 21.29 15.93 16.91
N LEU A 147 20.73 14.81 16.45
CA LEU A 147 19.68 14.07 17.16
C LEU A 147 20.16 13.42 18.47
N VAL A 148 21.46 13.09 18.58
CA VAL A 148 22.05 12.47 19.77
C VAL A 148 23.41 13.08 20.09
N GLY A 149 23.50 13.75 21.23
CA GLY A 149 24.73 14.42 21.67
C GLY A 149 25.11 15.60 20.77
N ASP A 150 26.39 15.99 20.82
CA ASP A 150 26.88 17.20 20.14
C ASP A 150 27.56 16.91 18.78
N ARG A 151 27.53 15.66 18.32
CA ARG A 151 28.16 15.23 17.06
C ARG A 151 27.23 14.32 16.27
N LEU A 152 27.34 14.37 14.94
CA LEU A 152 26.59 13.53 14.02
C LEU A 152 26.72 12.05 14.40
N SER A 153 25.60 11.34 14.48
CA SER A 153 25.56 9.92 14.83
C SER A 153 24.78 9.10 13.80
N GLN A 154 24.74 7.78 13.99
CA GLN A 154 23.90 6.92 13.15
C GLN A 154 22.40 7.29 13.23
N ALA A 155 21.96 7.96 14.31
CA ALA A 155 20.60 8.50 14.39
C ALA A 155 20.35 9.52 13.27
N ASP A 156 21.28 10.47 13.10
CA ASP A 156 21.18 11.51 12.08
C ASP A 156 21.20 10.92 10.68
N ILE A 157 22.15 10.02 10.40
CA ILE A 157 22.28 9.34 9.09
C ILE A 157 21.00 8.57 8.75
N THR A 158 20.45 7.83 9.71
CA THR A 158 19.27 6.98 9.49
C THR A 158 18.00 7.81 9.27
N VAL A 159 17.76 8.87 10.04
CA VAL A 159 16.62 9.77 9.81
C VAL A 159 16.81 10.57 8.51
N PHE A 160 18.02 11.01 8.21
CA PHE A 160 18.35 11.75 6.99
C PHE A 160 18.04 10.91 5.75
N THR A 161 18.57 9.69 5.67
CA THR A 161 18.32 8.77 4.54
C THR A 161 16.84 8.40 4.41
N ALA A 162 16.08 8.30 5.51
CA ALA A 162 14.65 8.06 5.48
C ALA A 162 13.85 9.24 4.93
N LEU A 163 14.24 10.48 5.25
CA LEU A 163 13.58 11.71 4.78
C LEU A 163 14.09 12.19 3.40
N HIS A 164 15.22 11.69 2.92
CA HIS A 164 15.81 12.15 1.67
C HIS A 164 14.85 12.06 0.46
N PRO A 165 14.12 10.95 0.22
CA PRO A 165 13.16 10.88 -0.90
C PRO A 165 12.01 11.90 -0.77
N LEU A 166 11.61 12.23 0.46
CA LEU A 166 10.59 13.23 0.72
C LEU A 166 11.04 14.61 0.21
N PHE A 167 12.23 15.05 0.64
CA PHE A 167 12.78 16.38 0.32
C PHE A 167 13.21 16.55 -1.12
N THR A 168 13.53 15.46 -1.83
CA THR A 168 13.99 15.50 -3.23
C THR A 168 12.86 15.30 -4.24
N HIS A 169 11.73 14.68 -3.84
CA HIS A 169 10.64 14.36 -4.79
C HIS A 169 9.31 15.05 -4.53
N VAL A 170 8.86 15.24 -3.29
CA VAL A 170 7.45 15.62 -3.03
C VAL A 170 7.23 16.82 -2.11
N TYR A 171 8.22 17.18 -1.30
CA TYR A 171 8.06 18.27 -0.32
C TYR A 171 8.58 19.58 -0.90
N GLU A 172 7.69 20.50 -1.28
CA GLU A 172 8.06 21.74 -1.99
C GLU A 172 8.54 22.83 -1.03
N GLU A 173 8.97 23.97 -1.58
CA GLU A 173 9.47 25.09 -0.78
C GLU A 173 8.44 25.61 0.24
N ASN A 174 7.17 25.69 -0.16
CA ASN A 174 6.11 26.18 0.72
C ASN A 174 5.86 25.26 1.91
N ASP A 175 5.93 23.94 1.71
CA ASP A 175 5.79 22.97 2.80
C ASP A 175 7.01 23.03 3.75
N ARG A 176 8.21 23.21 3.19
CA ARG A 176 9.46 23.28 3.96
C ARG A 176 9.55 24.50 4.88
N LYS A 177 8.93 25.62 4.50
CA LYS A 177 8.96 26.88 5.28
C LYS A 177 8.45 26.71 6.71
N SER A 178 7.55 25.76 6.94
CA SER A 178 7.01 25.47 8.28
C SER A 178 7.99 24.74 9.20
N TYR A 179 9.10 24.21 8.69
CA TYR A 179 10.04 23.38 9.45
C TYR A 179 11.51 23.83 9.30
N PRO A 180 11.84 25.08 9.66
CA PRO A 180 13.15 25.66 9.39
C PRO A 180 14.31 24.92 10.09
N HIS A 181 14.10 24.36 11.28
CA HIS A 181 15.15 23.63 12.00
C HIS A 181 15.41 22.25 11.40
N VAL A 182 14.38 21.61 10.83
CA VAL A 182 14.55 20.38 10.04
C VAL A 182 15.30 20.67 8.76
N VAL A 183 14.95 21.74 8.04
CA VAL A 183 15.66 22.15 6.82
C VAL A 183 17.13 22.47 7.12
N ARG A 184 17.41 23.21 8.20
CA ARG A 184 18.78 23.46 8.69
C ARG A 184 19.52 22.16 8.94
N TRP A 185 18.97 21.27 9.78
CA TRP A 185 19.59 20.00 10.11
C TRP A 185 19.82 19.14 8.87
N TYR A 186 18.82 18.97 8.00
CA TYR A 186 18.95 18.20 6.76
C TYR A 186 20.07 18.74 5.87
N THR A 187 20.14 20.06 5.71
CA THR A 187 21.19 20.73 4.93
C THR A 187 22.57 20.52 5.56
N THR A 188 22.68 20.58 6.89
CA THR A 188 23.93 20.30 7.60
C THR A 188 24.41 18.87 7.37
N ILE A 189 23.51 17.87 7.41
CA ILE A 189 23.87 16.46 7.16
C ILE A 189 24.20 16.24 5.68
N ALA A 190 23.38 16.75 4.76
CA ALA A 190 23.58 16.59 3.32
C ALA A 190 24.92 17.14 2.80
N ASN A 191 25.47 18.15 3.47
CA ASN A 191 26.73 18.79 3.10
C ASN A 191 27.96 18.25 3.85
N GLN A 192 27.82 17.19 4.66
CA GLN A 192 29.00 16.51 5.19
C GLN A 192 29.76 15.85 4.03
N PRO A 193 31.10 15.96 3.94
CA PRO A 193 31.88 15.37 2.85
C PRO A 193 31.61 13.87 2.67
N GLU A 194 31.51 13.13 3.78
CA GLU A 194 31.23 11.69 3.81
C GLU A 194 29.85 11.36 3.25
N VAL A 195 28.87 12.24 3.45
CA VAL A 195 27.51 12.09 2.92
C VAL A 195 27.47 12.44 1.43
N LEU A 196 28.12 13.54 1.03
CA LEU A 196 28.23 13.95 -0.37
C LEU A 196 28.91 12.89 -1.24
N ASN A 197 29.93 12.21 -0.72
CA ASN A 197 30.63 11.13 -1.44
C ASN A 197 29.72 9.93 -1.77
N VAL A 198 28.66 9.70 -0.98
CA VAL A 198 27.76 8.55 -1.13
C VAL A 198 26.48 8.94 -1.86
N VAL A 199 25.85 10.02 -1.41
CA VAL A 199 24.52 10.45 -1.86
C VAL A 199 24.61 11.38 -3.06
N GLY A 200 25.73 12.09 -3.21
CA GLY A 200 25.90 13.17 -4.17
C GLY A 200 25.20 14.47 -3.73
N PRO A 201 25.28 15.52 -4.58
CA PRO A 201 24.64 16.80 -4.32
C PRO A 201 23.12 16.63 -4.17
N SER A 202 22.59 17.01 -3.00
CA SER A 202 21.16 16.92 -2.71
C SER A 202 20.45 18.23 -3.09
N THR A 203 19.66 18.22 -4.17
CA THR A 203 18.81 19.35 -4.53
C THR A 203 17.40 19.18 -3.97
N PHE A 204 16.90 20.21 -3.30
CA PHE A 204 15.54 20.24 -2.81
C PHE A 204 14.51 20.20 -3.96
N CYS A 205 13.40 19.50 -3.72
CA CYS A 205 12.27 19.44 -4.64
C CYS A 205 11.72 20.84 -4.92
N VAL A 206 11.59 21.19 -6.20
CA VAL A 206 10.97 22.45 -6.64
C VAL A 206 9.48 22.26 -6.90
N LYS A 207 9.10 21.12 -7.47
CA LYS A 207 7.72 20.75 -7.78
C LYS A 207 7.47 19.30 -7.39
N ALA A 208 6.41 19.06 -6.62
CA ALA A 208 6.04 17.75 -6.12
C ALA A 208 5.79 16.79 -7.28
N ALA A 209 6.52 15.68 -7.26
CA ALA A 209 6.28 14.55 -8.15
C ALA A 209 4.87 14.00 -7.92
N GLN A 210 4.23 13.58 -9.00
CA GLN A 210 2.90 12.98 -8.98
C GLN A 210 2.96 11.58 -9.58
N PHE A 211 1.99 10.74 -9.23
CA PHE A 211 1.87 9.42 -9.84
C PHE A 211 1.64 9.54 -11.34
N ASP A 212 2.43 8.78 -12.11
CA ASP A 212 2.29 8.67 -13.56
C ASP A 212 2.00 7.20 -13.92
N ALA A 213 0.77 6.97 -14.40
CA ALA A 213 0.30 5.64 -14.78
C ALA A 213 1.11 5.01 -15.93
N LYS A 214 1.67 5.82 -16.85
CA LYS A 214 2.51 5.34 -17.95
C LYS A 214 3.85 4.87 -17.42
N LYS A 215 4.49 5.68 -16.56
CA LYS A 215 5.76 5.32 -15.92
C LYS A 215 5.64 4.04 -15.08
N TYR A 216 4.53 3.91 -14.33
CA TYR A 216 4.21 2.68 -13.59
C TYR A 216 4.09 1.48 -14.54
N ALA A 217 3.30 1.60 -15.62
CA ALA A 217 3.13 0.52 -16.59
C ALA A 217 4.45 0.13 -17.29
N GLU A 218 5.34 1.07 -17.60
CA GLU A 218 6.63 0.78 -18.23
C GLU A 218 7.60 0.02 -17.32
N LEU A 219 7.68 0.41 -16.03
CA LEU A 219 8.52 -0.27 -15.04
C LEU A 219 8.05 -1.70 -14.76
N HIS A 220 6.74 -1.92 -14.76
CA HIS A 220 6.13 -3.23 -14.49
C HIS A 220 5.91 -4.08 -15.76
N LYS A 221 6.08 -3.53 -16.96
CA LYS A 221 6.14 -4.32 -18.22
C LYS A 221 7.53 -4.95 -18.45
N LYS A 222 8.61 -4.28 -18.02
CA LYS A 222 10.00 -4.76 -18.19
C LYS A 222 10.40 -5.90 -17.25
N SER A 223 9.59 -6.23 -16.24
CA SER A 223 9.84 -7.37 -15.34
C SER A 223 9.44 -8.73 -15.93
N HIS A 224 8.83 -8.77 -17.12
CA HIS A 224 8.34 -10.01 -17.75
C HIS A 224 9.38 -10.79 -18.59
N GLU A 225 10.61 -10.30 -18.80
CA GLU A 225 11.66 -11.03 -19.54
C GLU A 225 12.67 -11.80 -18.67
N THR A 226 12.51 -11.84 -17.35
CA THR A 226 13.35 -12.69 -16.49
C THR A 226 12.51 -13.53 -15.53
N ASN A 227 12.44 -14.82 -15.88
CA ASN A 227 11.90 -15.96 -15.15
C ASN A 227 11.77 -15.78 -13.63
N GLN A 228 10.51 -15.83 -13.17
CA GLN A 228 10.10 -16.01 -11.77
C GLN A 228 10.74 -17.26 -11.14
N PRO A 229 11.07 -17.19 -9.84
CA PRO A 229 10.76 -18.29 -8.95
C PRO A 229 9.89 -17.86 -7.76
N LYS A 230 8.88 -18.69 -7.50
CA LYS A 230 8.00 -18.72 -6.32
C LYS A 230 8.80 -18.67 -5.01
N VAL A 231 8.42 -17.79 -4.08
CA VAL A 231 8.77 -17.94 -2.65
C VAL A 231 7.50 -17.91 -1.81
N ALA A 232 7.33 -18.99 -1.07
CA ALA A 232 6.29 -19.23 -0.08
C ALA A 232 6.43 -18.27 1.11
N VAL A 233 5.37 -17.51 1.38
CA VAL A 233 5.21 -16.81 2.65
C VAL A 233 4.64 -17.81 3.67
N LYS A 234 5.52 -18.33 4.53
CA LYS A 234 5.12 -18.93 5.82
C LYS A 234 5.04 -17.81 6.86
N GLU A 235 3.88 -17.19 7.00
CA GLU A 235 3.55 -16.44 8.22
C GLU A 235 3.04 -17.43 9.28
N LYS A 236 3.82 -17.56 10.36
CA LYS A 236 3.35 -18.16 11.62
C LYS A 236 2.44 -17.13 12.30
N GLN A 237 1.13 -17.27 12.13
CA GLN A 237 0.17 -16.74 13.10
C GLN A 237 0.16 -17.65 14.33
N LYS A 238 0.56 -17.06 15.47
CA LYS A 238 0.32 -17.63 16.79
C LYS A 238 -1.19 -17.57 17.05
N SER A 239 -1.81 -18.73 17.15
CA SER A 239 -3.17 -18.93 17.64
C SER A 239 -3.21 -18.70 19.16
N GLU A 240 -3.92 -17.68 19.61
CA GLU A 240 -4.55 -17.69 20.92
C GLU A 240 -6.07 -17.79 20.73
N THR A 241 -6.60 -18.84 21.33
CA THR A 241 -7.97 -19.36 21.26
C THR A 241 -8.96 -18.40 21.94
N PRO A 242 -10.21 -18.27 21.45
CA PRO A 242 -11.19 -17.34 22.00
C PRO A 242 -11.84 -17.89 23.27
N VAL A 243 -11.84 -17.12 24.36
CA VAL A 243 -12.71 -17.37 25.52
C VAL A 243 -14.05 -16.64 25.29
N LYS A 244 -15.10 -17.45 25.20
CA LYS A 244 -16.52 -17.05 25.24
C LYS A 244 -16.92 -16.61 26.66
N LYS A 245 -17.97 -15.75 26.68
CA LYS A 245 -18.89 -15.32 27.76
C LYS A 245 -18.67 -13.85 28.13
N GLU A 246 -19.67 -12.98 28.24
CA GLU A 246 -21.12 -13.12 28.35
C GLU A 246 -21.77 -11.75 28.01
N LYS A 247 -23.04 -11.77 27.57
CA LYS A 247 -23.90 -10.56 27.50
C LYS A 247 -24.13 -10.01 28.91
N PRO A 248 -24.32 -8.68 29.03
CA PRO A 248 -25.64 -8.22 29.50
C PRO A 248 -26.30 -7.19 28.56
N LYS A 249 -27.64 -7.31 28.43
CA LYS A 249 -28.59 -6.19 28.21
C LYS A 249 -28.54 -5.28 29.47
N ASP A 250 -28.85 -3.99 29.50
CA ASP A 250 -29.87 -3.20 28.79
C ASP A 250 -29.62 -1.69 29.02
N SER A 251 -30.28 -0.87 28.21
CA SER A 251 -30.74 0.52 28.46
C SER A 251 -29.74 1.61 28.88
N ASN A 252 -29.42 2.52 27.96
CA ASN A 252 -30.09 3.84 27.94
C ASN A 252 -29.78 4.60 26.65
N GLU A 253 -30.86 5.04 26.03
CA GLU A 253 -30.93 6.04 24.97
C GLU A 253 -30.27 7.33 25.44
N ASP A 254 -29.39 7.89 24.62
CA ASP A 254 -29.32 9.33 24.45
C ASP A 254 -28.85 9.61 23.03
N GLU A 255 -29.83 9.97 22.19
CA GLU A 255 -29.66 10.49 20.85
C GLU A 255 -28.75 11.72 20.88
N LYS A 256 -27.63 11.66 20.18
CA LYS A 256 -27.06 12.85 19.53
C LYS A 256 -27.25 12.69 18.03
N PRO A 257 -28.00 13.60 17.37
CA PRO A 257 -28.28 13.47 15.95
C PRO A 257 -26.98 13.59 15.17
N PRO A 258 -26.69 12.69 14.20
CA PRO A 258 -25.55 12.89 13.32
C PRO A 258 -25.81 14.15 12.50
N LYS A 259 -24.81 15.05 12.51
CA LYS A 259 -24.78 16.21 11.61
C LYS A 259 -25.07 15.75 10.18
N PRO A 260 -25.98 16.40 9.44
CA PRO A 260 -26.34 15.96 8.10
C PRO A 260 -25.16 16.21 7.15
N SER A 261 -24.38 15.19 6.84
CA SER A 261 -23.78 15.16 5.50
C SER A 261 -24.95 14.89 4.56
N LYS A 262 -25.22 15.81 3.63
CA LYS A 262 -26.13 15.52 2.52
C LYS A 262 -25.49 14.42 1.68
N SER A 263 -25.69 13.16 2.05
CA SER A 263 -25.29 12.03 1.21
C SER A 263 -26.11 12.11 -0.08
N ARG A 264 -25.45 12.38 -1.21
CA ARG A 264 -26.09 12.46 -2.54
C ARG A 264 -26.73 11.12 -2.95
N LEU A 265 -26.43 10.03 -2.23
CA LEU A 265 -27.07 8.72 -2.35
C LEU A 265 -28.56 8.77 -1.94
N ALA A 266 -28.92 9.61 -0.96
CA ALA A 266 -30.32 9.73 -0.51
C ALA A 266 -31.21 10.50 -1.51
N SER A 267 -30.60 11.22 -2.46
CA SER A 267 -31.32 11.93 -3.54
C SER A 267 -31.48 11.09 -4.82
N LEU A 268 -31.07 9.82 -4.82
CA LEU A 268 -31.24 8.94 -5.98
C LEU A 268 -32.73 8.63 -6.23
N PRO A 269 -33.19 8.61 -7.49
CA PRO A 269 -34.55 8.23 -7.81
C PRO A 269 -34.72 6.74 -7.51
N LEU A 270 -35.51 6.38 -6.50
CA LEU A 270 -35.76 4.97 -6.15
C LEU A 270 -36.77 4.28 -7.09
N GLY A 271 -37.35 5.01 -8.04
CA GLY A 271 -38.21 4.47 -9.11
C GLY A 271 -39.36 3.57 -8.62
N LYS A 272 -39.89 2.74 -9.52
CA LYS A 272 -40.89 1.70 -9.19
C LYS A 272 -40.31 0.32 -8.91
N PHE A 273 -39.05 0.08 -9.28
CA PHE A 273 -38.39 -1.23 -9.19
C PHE A 273 -38.27 -1.77 -7.76
N GLY A 274 -38.10 -0.91 -6.75
CA GLY A 274 -38.06 -1.30 -5.34
C GLY A 274 -36.95 -2.32 -5.02
N MET A 275 -35.69 -1.85 -4.93
CA MET A 275 -34.49 -2.68 -4.72
C MET A 275 -34.61 -3.73 -3.59
N ASP A 276 -35.23 -3.36 -2.46
CA ASP A 276 -35.42 -4.29 -1.33
C ASP A 276 -36.40 -5.44 -1.64
N ALA A 277 -37.42 -5.17 -2.47
CA ALA A 277 -38.38 -6.18 -2.90
C ALA A 277 -37.70 -7.18 -3.84
N PHE A 278 -36.92 -6.68 -4.82
CA PHE A 278 -36.13 -7.52 -5.70
C PHE A 278 -35.15 -8.41 -4.93
N LYS A 279 -34.42 -7.88 -3.93
CA LYS A 279 -33.49 -8.66 -3.10
C LYS A 279 -34.17 -9.77 -2.30
N ARG A 280 -35.41 -9.54 -1.83
CA ARG A 280 -36.22 -10.57 -1.17
C ARG A 280 -36.62 -11.67 -2.15
N VAL A 281 -37.13 -11.30 -3.33
CA VAL A 281 -37.47 -12.26 -4.39
C VAL A 281 -36.24 -13.08 -4.77
N PHE A 282 -35.11 -12.44 -5.03
CA PHE A 282 -33.85 -13.11 -5.40
C PHE A 282 -33.31 -14.07 -4.32
N SER A 283 -33.60 -13.81 -3.04
CA SER A 283 -33.15 -14.64 -1.92
C SER A 283 -34.08 -15.81 -1.62
N ASN A 284 -35.37 -15.69 -1.92
CA ASN A 284 -36.41 -16.62 -1.47
C ASN A 284 -37.04 -17.44 -2.59
N MET A 285 -37.00 -16.97 -3.83
CA MET A 285 -37.65 -17.60 -5.00
C MET A 285 -36.61 -18.28 -5.91
N ASP A 286 -37.09 -19.02 -6.92
CA ASP A 286 -36.21 -19.60 -7.92
C ASP A 286 -35.48 -18.51 -8.72
N LYS A 287 -34.30 -18.82 -9.26
CA LYS A 287 -33.49 -17.84 -10.00
C LYS A 287 -34.16 -17.39 -11.29
N GLU A 288 -34.90 -18.26 -11.96
CA GLU A 288 -35.66 -17.89 -13.16
C GLU A 288 -36.81 -16.95 -12.82
N GLU A 289 -37.51 -17.20 -11.70
CA GLU A 289 -38.56 -16.30 -11.20
C GLU A 289 -37.99 -14.94 -10.80
N ALA A 290 -36.80 -14.91 -10.18
CA ALA A 290 -36.13 -13.68 -9.82
C ALA A 290 -35.64 -12.87 -11.05
N VAL A 291 -35.20 -13.54 -12.12
CA VAL A 291 -34.84 -12.87 -13.38
C VAL A 291 -36.08 -12.32 -14.09
N SER A 292 -37.19 -13.07 -14.11
CA SER A 292 -38.46 -12.54 -14.64
C SER A 292 -38.90 -11.30 -13.85
N TYR A 293 -38.93 -11.40 -12.52
CA TYR A 293 -39.29 -10.27 -11.66
C TYR A 293 -38.38 -9.06 -11.86
N PHE A 294 -37.08 -9.28 -12.08
CA PHE A 294 -36.13 -8.22 -12.38
C PHE A 294 -36.58 -7.43 -13.61
N TRP A 295 -36.79 -8.10 -14.74
CA TRP A 295 -37.14 -7.45 -16.01
C TRP A 295 -38.56 -6.87 -16.03
N ASP A 296 -39.52 -7.50 -15.34
CA ASP A 296 -40.90 -7.01 -15.27
C ASP A 296 -41.02 -5.69 -14.47
N ASN A 297 -40.10 -5.46 -13.53
CA ASN A 297 -40.12 -4.29 -12.65
C ASN A 297 -38.99 -3.29 -12.93
N PHE A 298 -38.02 -3.62 -13.80
CA PHE A 298 -36.84 -2.79 -14.05
C PHE A 298 -37.24 -1.42 -14.60
N ASP A 299 -36.79 -0.37 -13.93
CA ASP A 299 -37.09 1.02 -14.26
C ASP A 299 -35.82 1.68 -14.83
N PRO A 300 -35.68 1.81 -16.16
CA PRO A 300 -34.46 2.31 -16.79
C PRO A 300 -34.23 3.81 -16.59
N GLU A 301 -35.25 4.57 -16.16
CA GLU A 301 -35.11 5.99 -15.82
C GLU A 301 -34.51 6.17 -14.42
N ALA A 302 -34.81 5.23 -13.51
CA ALA A 302 -34.39 5.28 -12.12
C ALA A 302 -33.18 4.39 -11.81
N TYR A 303 -32.92 3.34 -12.58
CA TYR A 303 -31.85 2.36 -12.34
C TYR A 303 -30.97 2.16 -13.57
N SER A 304 -29.71 1.79 -13.33
CA SER A 304 -28.77 1.42 -14.40
C SER A 304 -28.08 0.09 -14.11
N ILE A 305 -27.70 -0.59 -15.19
CA ILE A 305 -26.98 -1.86 -15.17
C ILE A 305 -25.54 -1.60 -15.61
N TRP A 306 -24.59 -2.15 -14.87
CA TRP A 306 -23.17 -1.97 -15.10
C TRP A 306 -22.46 -3.31 -15.11
N SER A 307 -21.54 -3.50 -16.05
CA SER A 307 -20.54 -4.55 -15.95
C SER A 307 -19.28 -3.98 -15.32
N CYS A 308 -18.57 -4.82 -14.58
CA CYS A 308 -17.23 -4.48 -14.14
C CYS A 308 -16.24 -5.62 -14.39
N SER A 309 -15.01 -5.26 -14.75
CA SER A 309 -13.90 -6.20 -14.91
C SER A 309 -12.68 -5.69 -14.17
N TYR A 310 -12.07 -6.55 -13.36
CA TYR A 310 -10.92 -6.18 -12.54
C TYR A 310 -9.68 -5.96 -13.41
N LEU A 311 -9.07 -4.79 -13.24
CA LEU A 311 -7.98 -4.31 -14.08
C LEU A 311 -6.65 -4.99 -13.77
N PHE A 312 -6.51 -5.63 -12.60
CA PHE A 312 -5.24 -6.19 -12.10
C PHE A 312 -5.31 -7.70 -11.92
N SER A 313 -5.84 -8.41 -12.92
CA SER A 313 -5.97 -9.88 -12.85
C SER A 313 -4.63 -10.58 -12.60
N ASP A 314 -3.52 -10.00 -13.06
CA ASP A 314 -2.15 -10.50 -12.85
C ASP A 314 -1.65 -10.38 -11.40
N ALA A 315 -2.31 -9.56 -10.57
CA ALA A 315 -1.99 -9.43 -9.14
C ALA A 315 -2.76 -10.43 -8.27
N LEU A 316 -3.73 -11.16 -8.86
CA LEU A 316 -4.53 -12.13 -8.14
C LEU A 316 -3.81 -13.48 -8.03
N THR A 317 -3.61 -13.95 -6.81
CA THR A 317 -2.94 -15.22 -6.52
C THR A 317 -3.97 -16.32 -6.29
N LEU A 318 -4.26 -16.67 -5.04
CA LEU A 318 -5.13 -17.77 -4.68
C LEU A 318 -6.60 -17.34 -4.75
N MET A 319 -7.48 -18.19 -5.27
CA MET A 319 -8.90 -17.87 -5.47
C MET A 319 -9.62 -17.47 -4.17
N PHE A 320 -9.20 -18.01 -3.02
CA PHE A 320 -9.77 -17.59 -1.73
C PHE A 320 -9.33 -16.18 -1.34
N MET A 321 -8.11 -15.75 -1.67
CA MET A 321 -7.64 -14.38 -1.44
C MET A 321 -8.38 -13.41 -2.34
N THR A 322 -8.61 -13.79 -3.59
CA THR A 322 -9.48 -13.07 -4.53
C THR A 322 -10.90 -12.95 -3.97
N GLY A 323 -11.43 -14.02 -3.36
CA GLY A 323 -12.71 -13.98 -2.65
C GLY A 323 -12.73 -13.00 -1.48
N ASN A 324 -11.66 -12.97 -0.66
CA ASN A 324 -11.51 -12.03 0.46
C ASN A 324 -11.39 -10.58 -0.02
N LEU A 325 -10.75 -10.36 -1.17
CA LEU A 325 -10.65 -9.04 -1.80
C LEU A 325 -12.05 -8.49 -2.17
N ILE A 326 -12.89 -9.34 -2.77
CA ILE A 326 -14.29 -8.99 -3.09
C ILE A 326 -15.09 -8.70 -1.82
N GLU A 327 -14.94 -9.52 -0.77
CA GLU A 327 -15.62 -9.27 0.52
C GLU A 327 -15.19 -7.97 1.17
N GLY A 328 -13.89 -7.65 1.12
CA GLY A 328 -13.38 -6.37 1.60
C GLY A 328 -13.98 -5.19 0.83
N PHE A 329 -14.11 -5.31 -0.49
CA PHE A 329 -14.78 -4.30 -1.32
C PHE A 329 -16.26 -4.15 -0.92
N PHE A 330 -16.98 -5.25 -0.71
CA PHE A 330 -18.38 -5.22 -0.27
C PHE A 330 -18.56 -4.53 1.08
N GLN A 331 -17.68 -4.80 2.05
CA GLN A 331 -17.73 -4.13 3.36
C GLN A 331 -17.56 -2.61 3.22
N ARG A 332 -16.66 -2.15 2.34
CA ARG A 332 -16.44 -0.71 2.10
C ARG A 332 -17.59 -0.09 1.30
N ALA A 333 -18.24 -0.87 0.45
CA ALA A 333 -19.44 -0.48 -0.28
C ALA A 333 -20.74 -0.57 0.55
N GLU A 334 -20.73 -0.99 1.83
CA GLU A 334 -21.95 -1.24 2.61
C GLU A 334 -22.97 -0.09 2.58
N LYS A 335 -22.51 1.18 2.53
CA LYS A 335 -23.38 2.36 2.44
C LYS A 335 -24.28 2.40 1.20
N MET A 336 -23.83 1.80 0.08
CA MET A 336 -24.63 1.73 -1.15
C MET A 336 -25.54 0.49 -1.21
N SER A 337 -25.45 -0.43 -0.23
CA SER A 337 -26.27 -1.65 -0.20
C SER A 337 -27.74 -1.32 -0.37
N LYS A 338 -28.29 -0.32 0.31
CA LYS A 338 -29.70 0.09 0.17
C LYS A 338 -30.13 0.43 -1.27
N TYR A 339 -29.20 0.87 -2.11
CA TYR A 339 -29.49 1.38 -3.45
C TYR A 339 -28.95 0.50 -4.58
N ALA A 340 -28.17 -0.53 -4.24
CA ALA A 340 -27.45 -1.34 -5.21
C ALA A 340 -27.56 -2.84 -4.92
N PHE A 341 -27.44 -3.62 -5.98
CA PHE A 341 -27.33 -5.06 -5.99
C PHE A 341 -26.21 -5.44 -6.94
N GLY A 342 -25.37 -6.40 -6.57
CA GLY A 342 -24.25 -6.80 -7.41
C GLY A 342 -23.95 -8.29 -7.28
N ILE A 343 -23.47 -8.88 -8.36
CA ILE A 343 -22.94 -10.24 -8.35
C ILE A 343 -21.54 -10.17 -8.94
N MET A 344 -20.55 -10.57 -8.15
CA MET A 344 -19.16 -10.66 -8.58
C MET A 344 -18.73 -12.11 -8.64
N ARG A 345 -18.07 -12.48 -9.74
CA ARG A 345 -17.61 -13.83 -10.01
C ARG A 345 -16.11 -13.84 -10.29
N ILE A 346 -15.46 -14.86 -9.76
CA ILE A 346 -14.06 -15.19 -10.01
C ILE A 346 -14.03 -16.21 -11.15
N PHE A 347 -13.31 -15.88 -12.21
CA PHE A 347 -13.07 -16.77 -13.35
C PHE A 347 -11.62 -17.24 -13.33
N GLY A 348 -11.37 -18.47 -13.77
CA GLY A 348 -10.03 -19.05 -13.85
C GLY A 348 -9.66 -19.91 -12.64
N GLU A 349 -8.36 -20.07 -12.42
CA GLU A 349 -7.75 -20.96 -11.42
C GLU A 349 -6.75 -20.19 -10.55
N ASP A 350 -6.18 -20.85 -9.54
CA ASP A 350 -5.15 -20.24 -8.68
C ASP A 350 -3.97 -19.71 -9.52
N ASN A 351 -3.57 -18.46 -9.27
CA ASN A 351 -2.52 -17.71 -9.97
C ASN A 351 -2.83 -17.34 -11.43
N ASN A 352 -4.04 -17.63 -11.92
CA ASN A 352 -4.55 -17.17 -13.19
C ASN A 352 -6.07 -17.01 -13.08
N ASN A 353 -6.48 -16.02 -12.30
CA ASN A 353 -7.89 -15.69 -12.13
C ASN A 353 -8.16 -14.20 -12.35
N THR A 354 -9.40 -13.93 -12.70
CA THR A 354 -9.92 -12.58 -12.91
C THR A 354 -11.25 -12.42 -12.21
N ILE A 355 -11.63 -11.19 -11.90
CA ILE A 355 -12.91 -10.87 -11.29
C ILE A 355 -13.74 -10.11 -12.33
N LYS A 356 -14.96 -10.57 -12.57
CA LYS A 356 -15.96 -9.81 -13.32
C LYS A 356 -17.27 -9.77 -12.54
N GLY A 357 -18.00 -8.67 -12.65
CA GLY A 357 -19.27 -8.51 -11.97
C GLY A 357 -20.33 -7.84 -12.82
N VAL A 358 -21.58 -8.07 -12.43
CA VAL A 358 -22.76 -7.35 -12.92
C VAL A 358 -23.39 -6.66 -11.74
N TRP A 359 -23.64 -5.36 -11.90
CA TRP A 359 -24.18 -4.48 -10.88
C TRP A 359 -25.43 -3.77 -11.37
N VAL A 360 -26.37 -3.56 -10.47
CA VAL A 360 -27.57 -2.76 -10.69
C VAL A 360 -27.71 -1.80 -9.53
N TRP A 361 -27.85 -0.50 -9.81
CA TRP A 361 -28.06 0.50 -8.77
C TRP A 361 -28.97 1.63 -9.20
N ALA A 362 -29.49 2.35 -8.21
CA ALA A 362 -30.29 3.55 -8.43
C ALA A 362 -29.44 4.70 -8.99
N GLY A 363 -29.99 5.44 -9.93
CA GLY A 363 -29.33 6.48 -10.72
C GLY A 363 -28.73 5.96 -12.02
N THR A 364 -28.45 6.89 -12.93
CA THR A 364 -27.94 6.62 -14.28
C THR A 364 -26.43 6.81 -14.43
N GLY A 365 -25.80 7.45 -13.43
CA GLY A 365 -24.35 7.66 -13.34
C GLY A 365 -23.64 6.61 -12.48
N LEU A 366 -22.32 6.75 -12.36
CA LEU A 366 -21.51 5.84 -11.57
C LEU A 366 -21.70 6.14 -10.08
N ILE A 367 -22.31 5.21 -9.33
CA ILE A 367 -22.72 5.44 -7.93
C ILE A 367 -21.54 5.74 -6.98
N PHE A 368 -20.33 5.26 -7.30
CA PHE A 368 -19.12 5.50 -6.50
C PHE A 368 -18.65 6.96 -6.56
N GLU A 369 -19.02 7.73 -7.59
CA GLU A 369 -18.68 9.16 -7.68
C GLU A 369 -19.54 10.04 -6.78
N LEU A 370 -20.64 9.50 -6.23
CA LEU A 370 -21.62 10.25 -5.45
C LEU A 370 -21.22 10.43 -3.98
N ASP A 371 -20.32 9.60 -3.48
CA ASP A 371 -19.85 9.62 -2.09
C ASP A 371 -18.34 9.28 -2.06
N GLU A 372 -17.55 10.15 -1.43
CA GLU A 372 -16.09 9.96 -1.32
C GLU A 372 -15.73 8.67 -0.58
N ASP A 373 -16.59 8.22 0.34
CA ASP A 373 -16.36 6.99 1.09
C ASP A 373 -16.48 5.73 0.20
N LEU A 374 -17.27 5.82 -0.89
CA LEU A 374 -17.46 4.74 -1.86
C LEU A 374 -16.33 4.65 -2.91
N GLN A 375 -15.44 5.63 -2.95
CA GLN A 375 -14.35 5.69 -3.94
C GLN A 375 -13.16 4.76 -3.63
N THR A 376 -13.23 4.00 -2.53
CA THR A 376 -12.03 3.35 -1.94
C THR A 376 -11.45 2.19 -2.77
N ASP A 377 -12.17 1.59 -3.72
CA ASP A 377 -11.58 0.57 -4.63
C ASP A 377 -12.16 0.54 -6.04
N TYR A 378 -13.17 1.34 -6.35
CA TYR A 378 -13.88 1.24 -7.64
C TYR A 378 -12.93 1.44 -8.83
N GLU A 379 -11.87 2.24 -8.68
CA GLU A 379 -10.82 2.46 -9.69
C GLU A 379 -10.03 1.20 -10.05
N SER A 380 -10.09 0.15 -9.22
CA SER A 380 -9.47 -1.14 -9.51
C SER A 380 -10.26 -1.97 -10.53
N TYR A 381 -11.45 -1.51 -10.90
CA TYR A 381 -12.34 -2.13 -11.86
C TYR A 381 -12.59 -1.16 -13.02
N SER A 382 -12.62 -1.70 -14.23
CA SER A 382 -13.28 -1.03 -15.35
C SER A 382 -14.77 -1.12 -15.14
N TRP A 383 -15.50 -0.05 -15.49
CA TRP A 383 -16.95 0.02 -15.39
C TRP A 383 -17.53 0.39 -16.74
N GLU A 384 -18.46 -0.41 -17.22
CA GLU A 384 -19.16 -0.16 -18.47
C GLU A 384 -20.66 -0.18 -18.22
N LYS A 385 -21.34 0.90 -18.61
CA LYS A 385 -22.80 0.98 -18.52
C LYS A 385 -23.40 0.14 -19.64
N LEU A 386 -24.24 -0.82 -19.28
CA LEU A 386 -24.88 -1.71 -20.24
C LEU A 386 -26.20 -1.12 -20.73
N ASP A 387 -26.51 -1.35 -22.01
CA ASP A 387 -27.81 -1.04 -22.58
C ASP A 387 -28.83 -2.12 -22.19
N HIS A 388 -29.88 -1.74 -21.47
CA HIS A 388 -30.91 -2.66 -20.99
C HIS A 388 -31.75 -3.28 -22.13
N ASN A 389 -31.79 -2.65 -23.31
CA ASN A 389 -32.51 -3.18 -24.47
C ASN A 389 -31.69 -4.20 -25.26
N ALA A 390 -30.36 -4.21 -25.10
CA ALA A 390 -29.49 -5.11 -25.83
C ALA A 390 -29.67 -6.57 -25.37
N GLU A 391 -29.76 -7.47 -26.35
CA GLU A 391 -29.92 -8.91 -26.09
C GLU A 391 -28.69 -9.49 -25.36
N SER A 392 -27.51 -8.94 -25.61
CA SER A 392 -26.27 -9.26 -24.90
C SER A 392 -26.35 -8.94 -23.40
N THR A 393 -26.97 -7.82 -23.01
CA THR A 393 -27.17 -7.45 -21.60
C THR A 393 -28.16 -8.38 -20.92
N LYS A 394 -29.24 -8.76 -21.60
CA LYS A 394 -30.23 -9.71 -21.08
C LYS A 394 -29.61 -11.08 -20.85
N ALA A 395 -28.80 -11.56 -21.79
CA ALA A 395 -28.05 -12.81 -21.65
C ALA A 395 -27.04 -12.74 -20.49
N LEU A 396 -26.30 -11.64 -20.35
CA LEU A 396 -25.32 -11.47 -19.28
C LEU A 396 -25.98 -11.43 -17.88
N VAL A 397 -27.08 -10.68 -17.73
CA VAL A 397 -27.84 -10.63 -16.47
C VAL A 397 -28.42 -12.01 -16.14
N HIS A 398 -28.98 -12.71 -17.13
CA HIS A 398 -29.51 -14.07 -16.95
C HIS A 398 -28.42 -15.05 -16.49
N GLU A 399 -27.25 -15.03 -17.13
CA GLU A 399 -26.10 -15.86 -16.75
C GLU A 399 -25.67 -15.60 -15.30
N TYR A 400 -25.50 -14.33 -14.92
CA TYR A 400 -25.02 -13.99 -13.58
C TYR A 400 -26.06 -14.27 -12.49
N PHE A 401 -27.35 -14.10 -12.77
CA PHE A 401 -28.41 -14.26 -11.77
C PHE A 401 -28.81 -15.72 -11.55
N THR A 402 -28.67 -16.56 -12.58
CA THR A 402 -28.98 -18.00 -12.51
C THR A 402 -27.78 -18.87 -12.15
N TYR A 403 -26.57 -18.29 -12.08
CA TYR A 403 -25.35 -19.04 -11.77
C TYR A 403 -25.44 -19.80 -10.44
N LYS A 404 -25.22 -21.11 -10.51
CA LYS A 404 -25.07 -21.99 -9.34
C LYS A 404 -23.61 -22.45 -9.26
N PRO A 405 -22.87 -22.15 -8.16
CA PRO A 405 -21.52 -22.67 -8.00
C PRO A 405 -21.57 -24.19 -7.86
N GLU A 406 -20.68 -24.91 -8.54
CA GLU A 406 -20.49 -26.36 -8.36
C GLU A 406 -20.14 -26.67 -6.90
N ASP A 407 -20.61 -27.83 -6.40
CA ASP A 407 -20.35 -28.27 -5.03
C ASP A 407 -18.83 -28.31 -4.75
N GLY A 408 -18.42 -27.54 -3.74
CA GLY A 408 -17.01 -27.36 -3.35
C GLY A 408 -16.36 -26.03 -3.78
N LYS A 409 -16.94 -25.27 -4.71
CA LYS A 409 -16.39 -24.00 -5.25
C LYS A 409 -17.12 -22.74 -4.77
N ARG A 410 -17.64 -22.74 -3.53
CA ARG A 410 -18.47 -21.66 -2.95
C ARG A 410 -17.85 -20.25 -2.97
N ASN A 411 -16.53 -20.13 -3.11
CA ASN A 411 -15.83 -18.84 -3.12
C ASN A 411 -15.82 -18.15 -4.49
N GLN A 412 -16.30 -18.79 -5.55
CA GLN A 412 -16.24 -18.27 -6.92
C GLN A 412 -17.32 -17.23 -7.24
N CYS A 413 -18.37 -17.12 -6.43
CA CYS A 413 -19.44 -16.15 -6.64
C CYS A 413 -19.80 -15.48 -5.31
N LYS A 414 -19.86 -14.14 -5.32
CA LYS A 414 -20.18 -13.31 -4.17
C LYS A 414 -21.29 -12.35 -4.55
N ILE A 415 -22.33 -12.27 -3.72
CA ILE A 415 -23.51 -11.44 -3.95
C ILE A 415 -23.46 -10.26 -2.98
N PHE A 416 -23.55 -9.05 -3.53
CA PHE A 416 -23.74 -7.81 -2.79
C PHE A 416 -25.22 -7.47 -2.77
N LYS A 417 -25.80 -7.46 -1.57
CA LYS A 417 -27.22 -7.15 -1.36
C LYS A 417 -27.44 -6.50 -0.01
#